data_AF-A0A4P5V715-F1
#
_entry.id   AF-A0A4P5V715-F1
#
_cell.length_a   1.000
_cell.length_b   1.000
_cell.length_c   1.000
_cell.angle_alpha   90.00
_cell.angle_beta   90.00
_cell.angle_gamma   90.00
#
_symmetry.space_group_name_H-M   'P 1'
#
loop_
_entity.id
_entity.type
_entity.pdbx_description
1 polymer ?
#
loop_
_entity_poly.entity_id
_entity_poly.type
_entity_poly.pdbx_seq_one_letter_code
_entity_poly.pdbx_strand_id
1 'polypeptide(L)'
;MAIAQPVKMNDTENIESITQEIRQLRSVFEAIHEALQAAVVRLATIQAKVGVPSSSGVTPANEAPAPRAAAGRGASRSRGEWTLPDGDWATPDGAVTGESLRSRREALGISQAAVAHAAHCSRGLVAEVERGRRRSAMTLSHLSQVLDKLEQQARRN
;
A
#
# COMPACT_ATOMS: atom_id res chain seq x y z
N MET A 1 -45.53 -45.45 -5.04
CA MET A 1 -44.24 -45.70 -5.72
C MET A 1 -43.72 -44.36 -6.21
N ALA A 2 -42.79 -43.74 -5.49
CA ALA A 2 -42.21 -42.44 -5.87
C ALA A 2 -40.97 -42.72 -6.73
N ILE A 3 -41.06 -42.36 -8.01
CA ILE A 3 -39.98 -42.45 -8.98
C ILE A 3 -39.03 -41.28 -8.68
N ALA A 4 -37.88 -41.58 -8.05
CA ALA A 4 -36.79 -40.64 -7.89
C ALA A 4 -36.27 -40.29 -9.30
N GLN A 5 -36.47 -39.03 -9.71
CA GLN A 5 -35.91 -38.55 -10.98
C GLN A 5 -34.37 -38.55 -10.88
N PRO A 6 -33.65 -38.99 -11.92
CA PRO A 6 -32.19 -38.99 -11.90
C PRO A 6 -31.69 -37.54 -11.95
N VAL A 7 -30.99 -37.12 -10.89
CA VAL A 7 -30.20 -35.89 -10.88
C VAL A 7 -29.19 -35.99 -12.04
N LYS A 8 -29.17 -34.97 -12.89
CA LYS A 8 -28.38 -34.98 -14.13
C LYS A 8 -26.89 -35.14 -13.80
N MET A 9 -26.26 -36.14 -14.41
CA MET A 9 -24.86 -36.54 -14.23
C MET A 9 -23.83 -35.38 -14.35
N ASN A 10 -24.18 -34.28 -15.04
CA ASN A 10 -23.32 -33.10 -15.19
C ASN A 10 -23.22 -32.23 -13.91
N ASP A 11 -24.21 -32.25 -13.04
CA ASP A 11 -24.21 -31.40 -11.84
C ASP A 11 -23.27 -31.98 -10.76
N THR A 12 -23.12 -33.30 -10.71
CA THR A 12 -22.23 -33.99 -9.76
C THR A 12 -20.75 -33.83 -10.11
N GLU A 13 -20.39 -33.93 -11.40
CA GLU A 13 -19.00 -33.71 -11.84
C GLU A 13 -18.56 -32.25 -11.61
N ASN A 14 -19.47 -31.30 -11.79
CA ASN A 14 -19.20 -29.88 -11.50
C ASN A 14 -18.99 -29.63 -10.00
N ILE A 15 -19.78 -30.26 -9.13
CA ILE A 15 -19.62 -30.14 -7.67
C ILE A 15 -18.30 -30.76 -7.19
N GLU A 16 -17.89 -31.92 -7.74
CA GLU A 16 -16.62 -32.54 -7.40
C GLU A 16 -15.43 -31.69 -7.85
N SER A 17 -15.50 -31.11 -9.06
CA SER A 17 -14.49 -30.17 -9.57
C SER A 17 -14.36 -28.93 -8.68
N ILE A 18 -15.49 -28.31 -8.32
CA ILE A 18 -15.51 -27.13 -7.42
C ILE A 18 -14.95 -27.50 -6.04
N THR A 19 -15.29 -28.67 -5.51
CA THR A 19 -14.79 -29.15 -4.21
C THR A 19 -13.28 -29.37 -4.25
N GLN A 20 -12.77 -29.90 -5.36
CA GLN A 20 -11.35 -30.10 -5.57
C GLN A 20 -10.60 -28.76 -5.70
N GLU A 21 -11.17 -27.78 -6.40
CA GLU A 21 -10.60 -26.43 -6.51
C GLU A 21 -10.55 -25.73 -5.15
N ILE A 22 -11.62 -25.82 -4.35
CA ILE A 22 -11.65 -25.30 -2.97
C ILE A 22 -10.54 -25.92 -2.12
N ARG A 23 -10.34 -27.25 -2.23
CA ARG A 23 -9.27 -27.96 -1.51
C ARG A 23 -7.89 -27.48 -1.94
N GLN A 24 -7.66 -27.32 -3.24
CA GLN A 24 -6.38 -26.83 -3.77
C GLN A 24 -6.09 -25.41 -3.28
N LEU A 25 -7.07 -24.51 -3.37
CA LEU A 25 -6.93 -23.14 -2.87
C LEU A 25 -6.60 -23.12 -1.38
N ARG A 26 -7.30 -23.93 -0.56
CA ARG A 26 -7.02 -24.02 0.87
C ARG A 26 -5.59 -24.48 1.15
N SER A 27 -5.12 -25.51 0.43
CA SER A 27 -3.74 -25.99 0.55
C SER A 27 -2.71 -24.92 0.19
N VAL A 28 -2.96 -24.11 -0.85
CA VAL A 28 -2.09 -22.99 -1.22
C VAL A 28 -2.05 -21.93 -0.11
N PHE A 29 -3.21 -21.58 0.46
CA PHE A 29 -3.27 -20.62 1.58
C PHE A 29 -2.52 -21.12 2.82
N GLU A 30 -2.64 -22.41 3.15
CA GLU A 30 -1.91 -23.03 4.25
C GLU A 30 -0.39 -22.95 4.02
N ALA A 31 0.09 -23.27 2.82
CA ALA A 31 1.50 -23.19 2.45
C ALA A 31 2.05 -21.75 2.52
N ILE A 32 1.28 -20.76 2.05
CA ILE A 32 1.65 -19.34 2.15
C ILE A 32 1.75 -18.92 3.61
N HIS A 33 0.79 -19.32 4.44
CA HIS A 33 0.78 -18.98 5.86
C HIS A 33 2.01 -19.56 6.58
N GLU A 34 2.35 -20.84 6.31
CA GLU A 34 3.55 -21.47 6.86
C GLU A 34 4.83 -20.73 6.44
N ALA A 35 4.95 -20.39 5.14
CA ALA A 35 6.10 -19.64 4.63
C ALA A 35 6.23 -18.26 5.29
N LEU A 36 5.12 -17.56 5.53
CA LEU A 36 5.11 -16.28 6.24
C LEU A 36 5.54 -16.44 7.70
N GLN A 37 5.08 -17.47 8.40
CA GLN A 37 5.50 -17.75 9.78
C GLN A 37 7.01 -18.05 9.85
N ALA A 38 7.52 -18.86 8.92
CA ALA A 38 8.95 -19.14 8.83
C ALA A 38 9.78 -17.87 8.58
N ALA A 39 9.29 -16.96 7.72
CA ALA A 39 9.94 -15.69 7.48
C ALA A 39 9.99 -14.79 8.73
N VAL A 40 8.90 -14.74 9.52
CA VAL A 40 8.83 -13.99 10.78
C VAL A 40 9.85 -14.53 11.79
N VAL A 41 9.94 -15.86 11.95
CA VAL A 41 10.94 -16.48 12.84
C VAL A 41 12.35 -16.13 12.38
N ARG A 42 12.62 -16.23 11.08
CA ARG A 42 13.92 -15.88 10.51
C ARG A 42 14.26 -14.40 10.75
N LEU A 43 13.30 -13.50 10.59
CA LEU A 43 13.48 -12.07 10.89
C LEU A 43 13.86 -11.86 12.36
N ALA A 44 13.16 -12.50 13.29
CA ALA A 44 13.45 -12.40 14.71
C ALA A 44 14.88 -12.89 15.03
N THR A 45 15.31 -14.00 14.42
CA THR A 45 16.70 -14.49 14.60
C THR A 45 17.74 -13.53 14.05
N ILE A 46 17.46 -12.84 12.94
CA ILE A 46 18.35 -11.83 12.37
C ILE A 46 18.40 -10.60 13.28
N GLN A 47 17.26 -10.12 13.78
CA GLN A 47 17.19 -8.97 14.68
C GLN A 47 17.97 -9.23 15.98
N ALA A 48 17.84 -10.42 16.56
CA ALA A 48 18.61 -10.83 17.74
C ALA A 48 20.13 -10.82 17.48
N LYS A 49 20.57 -11.22 16.27
CA LYS A 49 21.98 -11.19 15.87
C LYS A 49 22.51 -9.77 15.62
N VAL A 50 21.66 -8.87 15.12
CA VAL A 50 22.05 -7.49 14.76
C VAL A 50 21.88 -6.51 15.94
N GLY A 51 21.24 -6.94 17.04
CA GLY A 51 21.10 -6.13 18.26
C GLY A 51 20.08 -4.98 18.15
N VAL A 52 19.15 -5.07 17.20
CA VAL A 52 18.05 -4.07 17.07
C VAL A 52 16.88 -4.53 17.95
N PRO A 53 16.53 -3.81 19.03
CA PRO A 53 15.39 -4.20 19.85
C PRO A 53 14.07 -4.01 19.08
N SER A 54 13.21 -5.02 19.14
CA SER A 54 11.83 -4.96 18.63
C SER A 54 11.09 -3.81 19.32
N SER A 55 10.83 -2.73 18.61
CA SER A 55 10.01 -1.62 19.11
C SER A 55 8.52 -2.02 19.11
N SER A 56 8.12 -2.90 20.02
CA SER A 56 6.72 -3.10 20.40
C SER A 56 6.37 -2.06 21.45
N GLY A 57 6.02 -0.86 20.98
CA GLY A 57 5.45 0.20 21.80
C GLY A 57 4.07 0.58 21.29
N VAL A 58 3.07 -0.26 21.56
CA VAL A 58 1.68 0.22 21.61
C VAL A 58 1.61 1.12 22.84
N THR A 59 1.55 2.44 22.62
CA THR A 59 1.16 3.40 23.65
C THR A 59 -0.37 3.48 23.65
N PRO A 60 -1.07 3.08 24.72
CA PRO A 60 -2.47 3.44 24.86
C PRO A 60 -2.56 4.96 25.06
N ALA A 61 -3.20 5.61 24.11
CA ALA A 61 -3.57 7.02 24.19
C ALA A 61 -4.62 7.20 25.29
N ASN A 62 -4.20 7.59 26.50
CA ASN A 62 -5.08 8.30 27.43
C ASN A 62 -4.29 9.05 28.51
N GLU A 63 -3.83 10.26 28.21
CA GLU A 63 -3.84 11.33 29.21
C GLU A 63 -3.71 12.69 28.51
N ALA A 64 -4.80 13.44 28.51
CA ALA A 64 -4.76 14.86 28.24
C ALA A 64 -4.38 15.60 29.53
N PRO A 65 -3.41 16.54 29.51
CA PRO A 65 -3.39 17.62 30.46
C PRO A 65 -3.89 18.91 29.77
N ALA A 66 -4.85 19.54 30.44
CA ALA A 66 -5.46 20.82 30.11
C ALA A 66 -4.44 21.99 30.11
N PRO A 67 -4.79 23.17 29.55
CA PRO A 67 -3.83 24.14 29.06
C PRO A 67 -3.33 25.09 30.16
N ARG A 68 -2.03 25.40 30.17
CA ARG A 68 -1.51 26.60 30.85
C ARG A 68 -0.95 27.57 29.83
N ALA A 69 -1.61 28.72 29.77
CA ALA A 69 -1.32 29.83 28.88
C ALA A 69 -0.02 30.56 29.26
N ALA A 70 0.64 31.02 28.20
CA ALA A 70 1.35 32.30 28.04
C ALA A 70 2.47 32.68 29.02
N ALA A 71 3.70 32.76 28.49
CA ALA A 71 4.49 34.00 28.53
C ALA A 71 5.75 33.91 27.63
N GLY A 72 5.78 34.76 26.60
CA GLY A 72 6.90 35.69 26.42
C GLY A 72 8.20 35.22 25.76
N ARG A 73 8.45 35.85 24.60
CA ARG A 73 9.74 36.34 24.09
C ARG A 73 10.62 35.37 23.27
N GLY A 74 10.41 35.47 21.97
CA GLY A 74 11.43 35.81 20.96
C GLY A 74 12.82 35.17 21.07
N ALA A 75 13.11 34.26 20.15
CA ALA A 75 14.36 34.27 19.40
C ALA A 75 14.16 33.53 18.08
N SER A 76 14.57 34.20 17.01
CA SER A 76 14.54 33.79 15.61
C SER A 76 14.90 32.31 15.44
N ARG A 77 13.96 31.52 14.91
CA ARG A 77 14.30 30.21 14.36
C ARG A 77 14.97 30.48 13.02
N SER A 78 16.29 30.56 13.00
CA SER A 78 17.09 30.34 11.79
C SER A 78 16.88 28.89 11.34
N ARG A 79 15.70 28.61 10.79
CA ARG A 79 15.47 27.46 9.94
C ARG A 79 16.25 27.79 8.68
N GLY A 80 17.45 27.21 8.57
CA GLY A 80 18.26 27.27 7.36
C GLY A 80 17.37 27.03 6.16
N GLU A 81 17.08 28.12 5.47
CA GLU A 81 16.30 28.18 4.26
C GLU A 81 17.18 27.59 3.18
N TRP A 82 17.04 26.28 2.97
CA TRP A 82 17.52 25.65 1.77
C TRP A 82 16.50 25.96 0.67
N THR A 83 16.61 27.16 0.09
CA THR A 83 16.02 27.47 -1.20
C THR A 83 16.80 26.68 -2.24
N LEU A 84 16.24 25.54 -2.66
CA LEU A 84 16.62 24.99 -3.96
C LEU A 84 16.27 26.05 -5.01
N PRO A 85 17.18 26.41 -5.93
CA PRO A 85 16.83 27.29 -7.03
C PRO A 85 15.67 26.67 -7.80
N ASP A 86 14.79 27.52 -8.32
CA ASP A 86 13.75 27.19 -9.31
C ASP A 86 14.44 26.68 -10.60
N GLY A 87 15.01 25.49 -10.49
CA GLY A 87 15.62 24.77 -11.59
C GLY A 87 14.50 24.06 -12.31
N ASP A 88 14.20 24.55 -13.51
CA ASP A 88 13.61 23.79 -14.60
C ASP A 88 14.32 22.43 -14.72
N TRP A 89 13.92 21.44 -13.93
CA TRP A 89 14.17 20.04 -14.23
C TRP A 89 13.13 19.62 -15.25
N ALA A 90 13.14 20.28 -16.42
CA ALA A 90 12.53 19.77 -17.63
C ALA A 90 13.23 18.44 -17.93
N THR A 91 12.64 17.37 -17.40
CA THR A 91 12.99 16.01 -17.78
C THR A 91 12.49 15.84 -19.21
N PRO A 92 13.28 15.21 -20.10
CA PRO A 92 12.92 15.08 -21.49
C PRO A 92 11.55 14.41 -21.62
N ASP A 93 10.73 14.96 -22.51
CA ASP A 93 9.35 14.58 -22.81
C ASP A 93 9.08 13.08 -22.60
N GLY A 94 8.29 12.76 -21.56
CA GLY A 94 7.68 11.44 -21.39
C GLY A 94 8.11 10.62 -20.17
N ALA A 95 9.04 11.09 -19.33
CA ALA A 95 9.37 10.38 -18.09
C ALA A 95 8.29 10.58 -17.01
N VAL A 96 7.72 9.49 -16.50
CA VAL A 96 6.76 9.53 -15.38
C VAL A 96 7.46 10.10 -14.14
N THR A 97 7.01 11.27 -13.68
CA THR A 97 7.54 11.91 -12.47
C THR A 97 6.55 11.80 -11.30
N GLY A 98 7.08 11.94 -10.07
CA GLY A 98 6.24 12.02 -8.87
C GLY A 98 5.18 13.12 -8.95
N GLU A 99 5.56 14.28 -9.50
CA GLU A 99 4.64 15.41 -9.70
C GLU A 99 3.54 15.06 -10.70
N SER A 100 3.88 14.45 -11.84
CA SER A 100 2.86 14.02 -12.82
C SER A 100 1.86 13.01 -12.24
N LEU A 101 2.33 12.09 -11.38
CA LEU A 101 1.46 11.12 -10.70
C LEU A 101 0.52 11.83 -9.73
N ARG A 102 1.03 12.83 -9.01
CA ARG A 102 0.24 13.65 -8.09
C ARG A 102 -0.85 14.42 -8.83
N SER A 103 -0.51 15.14 -9.90
CA SER A 103 -1.47 15.92 -10.68
C SER A 103 -2.57 15.02 -11.23
N ARG A 104 -2.22 13.83 -11.75
CA ARG A 104 -3.20 12.88 -12.28
C ARG A 104 -4.11 12.31 -11.19
N ARG A 105 -3.57 11.99 -10.01
CA ARG A 105 -4.35 11.57 -8.85
C ARG A 105 -5.35 12.64 -8.42
N GLU A 106 -4.92 13.90 -8.37
CA GLU A 106 -5.77 15.03 -7.97
C GLU A 106 -6.86 15.32 -8.99
N ALA A 107 -6.55 15.20 -10.30
CA ALA A 107 -7.55 15.30 -11.36
C ALA A 107 -8.64 14.22 -11.27
N LEU A 108 -8.29 13.03 -10.79
CA LEU A 108 -9.26 11.94 -10.52
C LEU A 108 -10.05 12.15 -9.21
N GLY A 109 -9.70 13.14 -8.38
CA GLY A 109 -10.36 13.40 -7.10
C GLY A 109 -10.13 12.33 -6.03
N ILE A 110 -9.12 11.48 -6.20
CA ILE A 110 -8.86 10.35 -5.29
C ILE A 110 -7.74 10.66 -4.29
N SER A 111 -7.83 10.05 -3.11
CA SER A 111 -6.84 10.24 -2.04
C SER A 111 -5.57 9.41 -2.27
N GLN A 112 -4.45 9.83 -1.67
CA GLN A 112 -3.22 9.03 -1.64
C GLN A 112 -3.46 7.64 -1.02
N ALA A 113 -4.38 7.52 -0.06
CA ALA A 113 -4.73 6.25 0.57
C ALA A 113 -5.44 5.31 -0.40
N ALA A 114 -6.33 5.83 -1.26
CA ALA A 114 -7.02 5.04 -2.28
C ALA A 114 -6.03 4.49 -3.32
N VAL A 115 -5.09 5.32 -3.80
CA VAL A 115 -4.02 4.86 -4.71
C VAL A 115 -3.13 3.82 -4.03
N ALA A 116 -2.75 4.06 -2.77
CA ALA A 116 -1.92 3.13 -2.01
C ALA A 116 -2.59 1.76 -1.84
N HIS A 117 -3.90 1.76 -1.55
CA HIS A 117 -4.71 0.55 -1.46
C HIS A 117 -4.74 -0.21 -2.81
N ALA A 118 -5.01 0.49 -3.92
CA ALA A 118 -5.02 -0.10 -5.26
C ALA A 118 -3.64 -0.59 -5.73
N ALA A 119 -2.56 0.03 -5.24
CA ALA A 119 -1.18 -0.33 -5.57
C ALA A 119 -0.55 -1.35 -4.60
N HIS A 120 -1.29 -1.80 -3.57
CA HIS A 120 -0.81 -2.67 -2.49
C HIS A 120 0.46 -2.14 -1.81
N CYS A 121 0.51 -0.84 -1.51
CA CYS A 121 1.64 -0.22 -0.86
C CYS A 121 1.21 0.71 0.28
N SER A 122 2.16 1.27 1.02
CA SER A 122 1.86 2.21 2.10
C SER A 122 1.52 3.60 1.54
N ARG A 123 0.61 4.32 2.21
CA ARG A 123 0.34 5.74 1.90
C ARG A 123 1.60 6.60 1.97
N GLY A 124 2.51 6.27 2.90
CA GLY A 124 3.80 6.94 3.04
C GLY A 124 4.65 6.81 1.78
N LEU A 125 4.71 5.62 1.17
CA LEU A 125 5.43 5.38 -0.08
C LEU A 125 4.89 6.26 -1.22
N VAL A 126 3.56 6.31 -1.40
CA VAL A 126 2.93 7.17 -2.40
C VAL A 126 3.31 8.63 -2.16
N ALA A 127 3.26 9.08 -0.91
CA ALA A 127 3.56 10.46 -0.54
C ALA A 127 5.06 10.81 -0.69
N GLU A 128 5.97 9.85 -0.54
CA GLU A 128 7.41 10.02 -0.82
C GLU A 128 7.70 10.10 -2.31
N VAL A 129 7.01 9.27 -3.10
CA VAL A 129 7.14 9.25 -4.56
C VAL A 129 6.59 10.54 -5.16
N GLU A 130 5.40 10.98 -4.76
CA GLU A 130 4.80 12.24 -5.24
C GLU A 130 5.68 13.46 -4.94
N ARG A 131 6.37 13.48 -3.78
CA ARG A 131 7.32 14.55 -3.44
C ARG A 131 8.69 14.39 -4.09
N GLY A 132 8.89 13.36 -4.92
CA GLY A 132 10.15 13.07 -5.58
C GLY A 132 11.29 12.63 -4.64
N ARG A 133 11.01 12.27 -3.37
CA ARG A 133 12.00 11.71 -2.44
C ARG A 133 12.39 10.29 -2.79
N ARG A 134 11.49 9.55 -3.45
CA ARG A 134 11.75 8.21 -3.99
C ARG A 134 11.47 8.19 -5.49
N ARG A 135 12.52 7.94 -6.29
CA ARG A 135 12.49 8.02 -7.77
C ARG A 135 12.80 6.68 -8.45
N SER A 136 12.43 5.57 -7.81
CA SER A 136 12.59 4.25 -8.45
C SER A 136 11.71 4.18 -9.70
N ALA A 137 12.34 3.93 -10.86
CA ALA A 137 11.63 3.80 -12.14
C ALA A 137 10.53 2.72 -12.05
N MET A 138 10.81 1.60 -11.38
CA MET A 138 9.82 0.53 -11.17
C MET A 138 8.62 1.01 -10.37
N THR A 139 8.83 1.80 -9.31
CA THR A 139 7.74 2.32 -8.47
C THR A 139 6.91 3.37 -9.22
N LEU A 140 7.56 4.26 -9.97
CA LEU A 140 6.89 5.27 -10.78
C LEU A 140 6.02 4.62 -11.86
N SER A 141 6.56 3.64 -12.58
CA SER A 141 5.81 2.89 -13.59
C SER A 141 4.63 2.12 -12.99
N HIS A 142 4.82 1.46 -11.85
CA HIS A 142 3.73 0.74 -11.16
C HIS A 142 2.59 1.68 -10.74
N LEU A 143 2.92 2.80 -10.10
CA LEU A 143 1.92 3.79 -9.69
C LEU A 143 1.20 4.42 -10.89
N SER A 144 1.90 4.66 -12.01
CA SER A 144 1.26 5.11 -13.24
C SER A 144 0.23 4.10 -13.75
N GLN A 145 0.60 2.82 -13.85
CA GLN A 145 -0.32 1.79 -14.34
C GLN A 145 -1.55 1.63 -13.45
N VAL A 146 -1.39 1.76 -12.13
CA VAL A 146 -2.51 1.72 -11.19
C VAL A 146 -3.46 2.89 -11.43
N LEU A 147 -2.92 4.11 -11.59
CA LEU A 147 -3.73 5.28 -11.90
C LEU A 147 -4.45 5.14 -13.27
N ASP A 148 -3.86 4.46 -14.26
CA ASP A 148 -4.48 4.26 -15.58
C ASP A 148 -5.71 3.36 -15.46
N LYS A 149 -5.59 2.30 -14.66
CA LYS A 149 -6.71 1.40 -14.36
C LYS A 149 -7.82 2.11 -13.60
N LEU A 150 -7.47 2.93 -12.60
CA LEU A 150 -8.45 3.69 -11.83
C LEU A 150 -9.20 4.72 -12.69
N GLU A 151 -8.49 5.38 -13.60
CA GLU A 151 -9.09 6.31 -14.58
C GLU A 151 -10.04 5.58 -15.54
N GLN A 152 -9.64 4.41 -16.06
CA GLN A 152 -10.51 3.59 -16.91
C GLN A 152 -11.76 3.11 -16.18
N GLN A 153 -11.64 2.75 -14.90
CA GLN A 153 -12.77 2.37 -14.06
C GLN A 153 -13.72 3.55 -13.83
N ALA A 154 -13.19 4.74 -13.58
CA ALA A 154 -13.99 5.95 -13.41
C ALA A 154 -14.77 6.34 -14.68
N ARG A 155 -14.22 6.06 -15.88
CA ARG A 155 -14.91 6.30 -17.17
C ARG A 155 -15.97 5.25 -17.51
N ARG A 156 -15.93 4.08 -16.86
CA ARG A 156 -16.86 2.97 -17.12
C ARG A 156 -18.11 3.01 -16.24
N ASN A 157 -18.04 3.72 -15.11
CA ASN A 157 -19.16 3.97 -14.21
C ASN A 157 -19.87 5.28 -14.55
#